data_AF-A0A1Q7QGQ0-F1
#
_entry.id   AF-A0A1Q7QGQ0-F1
#
_cell.length_a   1.000
_cell.length_b   1.000
_cell.length_c   1.000
_cell.angle_alpha   90.00
_cell.angle_beta   90.00
_cell.angle_gamma   90.00
#
_symmetry.space_group_name_H-M   'P 1'
#
loop_
_entity.id
_entity.type
_entity.pdbx_description
1 polymer ?
#
loop_
_entity_poly.entity_id
_entity_poly.type
_entity_poly.pdbx_seq_one_letter_code
_entity_poly.pdbx_strand_id
1 'polypeptide(L)' 'MKEGISTVIWTSYRPDYGWVKFPIFDDMGFPIQTDGATEIPGLYFMGVHWMRKGKSAILYGVEEDAEIVARHIVENRG' A
#
# COMPACT_ATOMS: atom_id res chain seq x y z
N MET A 1 30.74 -7.64 -27.44
CA MET A 1 30.65 -6.44 -26.57
C MET A 1 30.41 -6.92 -25.15
N LYS A 2 31.33 -6.67 -24.22
CA LYS A 2 31.07 -6.71 -22.77
C LYS A 2 31.62 -5.39 -22.25
N GLU A 3 30.75 -4.46 -21.90
CA GLU A 3 31.08 -3.04 -21.64
C GLU A 3 31.92 -2.80 -20.36
N GLY A 4 32.62 -3.80 -19.82
CA GLY A 4 33.45 -3.64 -18.63
C GLY A 4 32.67 -3.40 -17.32
N ILE A 5 31.36 -3.64 -17.29
CA ILE A 5 30.56 -3.53 -16.06
C ILE A 5 30.90 -4.68 -15.10
N SER A 6 31.42 -4.35 -13.92
CA SER A 6 31.78 -5.30 -12.85
C SER A 6 30.72 -5.47 -11.78
N THR A 7 29.84 -4.48 -11.60
CA THR A 7 28.86 -4.44 -10.51
C THR A 7 27.55 -3.82 -10.97
N VAL A 8 26.45 -4.38 -10.49
CA VAL A 8 25.09 -3.83 -10.62
C VAL A 8 24.50 -3.67 -9.22
N ILE A 9 23.84 -2.54 -8.98
CA ILE A 9 23.14 -2.26 -7.71
C ILE A 9 21.66 -2.06 -8.02
N TRP A 10 20.79 -2.78 -7.30
CA TRP A 10 19.34 -2.64 -7.39
C TRP A 10 18.84 -1.73 -6.28
N THR A 11 17.96 -0.78 -6.62
CA THR A 11 17.55 0.32 -5.73
C THR A 11 16.06 0.34 -5.41
N SER A 12 15.32 -0.69 -5.83
CA SER A 12 13.86 -0.74 -5.69
C SER A 12 13.40 -2.00 -4.97
N TYR A 13 12.17 -1.95 -4.48
CA TYR A 13 11.44 -3.08 -3.93
C TYR A 13 9.98 -3.02 -4.42
N ARG A 14 9.24 -4.11 -4.21
CA ARG A 14 7.77 -4.13 -4.32
C ARG A 14 7.18 -4.62 -3.00
N PRO A 15 6.09 -4.02 -2.50
CA PRO A 15 5.36 -4.60 -1.39
C PRO A 15 4.89 -6.00 -1.75
N ASP A 16 5.01 -6.94 -0.81
CA ASP A 16 4.49 -8.30 -0.99
C ASP A 16 3.18 -8.45 -0.21
N TYR A 17 2.08 -8.48 -0.96
CA TYR A 17 0.74 -8.75 -0.44
C TYR A 17 0.33 -10.21 -0.61
N GLY A 18 1.26 -11.12 -0.94
CA GLY A 18 0.97 -12.52 -1.26
C GLY A 18 0.29 -13.31 -0.14
N TRP A 19 0.29 -12.82 1.10
CA TRP A 19 -0.43 -13.41 2.24
C TRP A 19 -1.92 -13.03 2.28
N VAL A 20 -2.34 -12.00 1.55
CA VAL A 20 -3.74 -11.56 1.43
C VAL A 20 -4.36 -12.23 0.20
N LYS A 21 -5.28 -13.18 0.42
CA LYS A 21 -5.84 -14.04 -0.66
C LYS A 21 -7.19 -13.53 -1.19
N PHE A 22 -7.31 -12.22 -1.39
CA PHE A 22 -8.52 -11.59 -1.94
C PHE A 22 -8.27 -11.03 -3.35
N PRO A 23 -9.28 -11.04 -4.24
CA PRO A 23 -9.16 -10.52 -5.60
C PRO A 23 -9.31 -8.99 -5.63
N ILE A 24 -8.48 -8.28 -4.86
CA ILE A 24 -8.58 -6.81 -4.64
C ILE A 24 -7.28 -6.08 -4.99
N PHE A 25 -6.54 -6.59 -5.95
CA PHE A 25 -5.29 -5.98 -6.41
C PHE A 25 -5.42 -5.55 -7.87
N ASP A 26 -4.76 -4.44 -8.21
CA ASP A 26 -4.64 -3.98 -9.60
C ASP A 26 -3.59 -4.80 -10.37
N ASP A 27 -3.43 -4.49 -11.67
CA ASP A 27 -2.46 -5.16 -12.55
C ASP A 27 -0.99 -4.99 -12.11
N MET A 28 -0.73 -4.01 -11.24
CA MET A 28 0.59 -3.73 -10.66
C MET A 28 0.79 -4.40 -9.30
N GLY A 29 -0.23 -5.06 -8.77
CA GLY A 29 -0.24 -5.76 -7.49
C GLY A 29 -0.51 -4.83 -6.29
N PHE A 30 -0.95 -3.59 -6.49
CA PHE A 30 -1.34 -2.72 -5.38
C PHE A 30 -2.80 -2.95 -4.98
N PRO A 31 -3.14 -2.84 -3.68
CA PRO A 31 -4.50 -3.01 -3.23
C PRO A 31 -5.41 -1.90 -3.77
N ILE A 32 -6.54 -2.28 -4.33
CA ILE A 32 -7.61 -1.38 -4.73
C ILE A 32 -8.32 -0.92 -3.46
N GLN A 33 -8.22 0.37 -3.17
CA GLN A 33 -8.77 0.97 -1.95
C GLN A 33 -9.19 2.42 -2.20
N THR A 34 -10.12 2.91 -1.39
CA THR A 34 -10.44 4.33 -1.26
C THR A 34 -10.22 4.74 0.19
N ASP A 35 -9.29 5.66 0.43
CA ASP A 35 -8.91 6.12 1.78
C ASP A 35 -8.61 4.98 2.78
N GLY A 36 -8.12 3.85 2.27
CA GLY A 36 -7.71 2.65 3.00
C GLY A 36 -8.78 1.59 3.15
N ALA A 37 -10.04 1.91 2.86
CA ALA A 37 -11.12 0.93 2.80
C ALA A 37 -11.09 0.18 1.48
N THR A 38 -11.29 -1.14 1.53
CA THR A 38 -11.47 -1.98 0.34
C THR A 38 -12.94 -2.34 0.15
N GLU A 39 -13.27 -2.98 -0.99
CA GLU A 39 -14.60 -3.56 -1.21
C GLU A 39 -14.91 -4.75 -0.29
N ILE A 40 -13.91 -5.32 0.39
CA ILE A 40 -14.08 -6.41 1.34
C ILE A 40 -14.34 -5.82 2.74
N PRO A 41 -15.53 -6.00 3.33
CA PRO A 41 -15.84 -5.45 4.64
C PRO A 41 -14.85 -5.95 5.70
N GLY A 42 -14.28 -5.02 6.47
CA GLY A 42 -13.32 -5.33 7.52
C GLY A 42 -11.86 -5.45 7.05
N LEU A 43 -11.59 -5.38 5.75
CA LEU A 43 -10.22 -5.36 5.21
C LEU A 43 -9.79 -3.94 4.84
N TYR A 44 -8.66 -3.52 5.40
CA TYR A 44 -8.10 -2.19 5.22
C TYR A 44 -6.62 -2.25 4.86
N PHE A 45 -6.15 -1.28 4.10
CA PHE A 45 -4.73 -1.05 3.80
C PHE A 45 -4.29 0.32 4.27
N MET A 46 -3.03 0.42 4.69
CA MET A 46 -2.39 1.65 5.15
C MET A 46 -0.93 1.64 4.72
N GLY A 47 -0.34 2.82 4.52
CA GLY A 47 1.08 2.92 4.15
C GLY A 47 1.36 2.54 2.69
N VAL A 48 0.33 2.49 1.84
CA VAL A 48 0.49 2.18 0.41
C VAL A 48 1.07 3.39 -0.30
N HIS A 49 2.02 3.17 -1.23
CA HIS A 49 2.56 4.23 -2.06
C HIS A 49 1.44 4.92 -2.83
N TRP A 50 1.37 6.26 -2.71
CA TRP A 50 0.32 7.06 -3.35
C TRP A 50 -1.12 6.69 -2.96
N MET A 51 -1.32 6.13 -1.76
CA MET A 51 -2.64 5.77 -1.22
C MET A 51 -3.66 6.93 -1.29
N ARG A 52 -3.35 8.02 -0.57
CA ARG A 52 -4.07 9.30 -0.62
C ARG A 52 -3.15 10.43 -1.03
N LYS A 53 -1.91 10.39 -0.54
CA LYS A 53 -0.88 11.40 -0.74
C LYS A 53 0.44 10.72 -1.06
N GLY A 54 1.37 11.43 -1.69
CA GLY A 54 2.73 10.92 -1.90
C GLY A 54 3.45 10.57 -0.59
N LYS A 55 3.06 11.21 0.52
CA LYS A 55 3.62 10.94 1.86
C LYS A 55 2.97 9.77 2.62
N SER A 56 1.96 9.11 2.05
CA SER A 56 1.21 8.04 2.72
C SER A 56 2.08 6.85 3.15
N ALA A 57 3.15 6.56 2.41
CA ALA A 57 4.03 5.42 2.66
C ALA A 57 5.25 5.75 3.55
N ILE A 58 5.32 6.96 4.12
CA ILE A 58 6.45 7.37 4.97
C ILE A 58 5.98 7.74 6.38
N LEU A 59 6.87 7.57 7.35
CA LEU A 59 6.57 7.77 8.77
C LEU A 59 6.02 9.17 9.08
N TYR A 60 6.47 10.19 8.36
CA TYR A 60 6.05 11.59 8.52
C TYR A 60 4.73 11.97 7.82
N GLY A 61 4.11 11.02 7.10
CA GLY A 61 2.88 11.30 6.36
C GLY A 61 1.77 10.30 6.54
N VAL A 62 2.03 9.19 7.23
CA VAL A 62 1.06 8.12 7.45
C VAL A 62 0.00 8.51 8.48
N GLU A 63 0.25 9.51 9.33
CA GLU A 63 -0.64 9.90 10.43
C GLU A 63 -2.05 10.28 9.96
N GLU A 64 -2.15 11.07 8.89
CA GLU A 64 -3.44 11.53 8.36
C GLU A 64 -4.26 10.40 7.74
N ASP A 65 -3.59 9.38 7.20
CA ASP A 65 -4.26 8.21 6.63
C ASP A 65 -4.69 7.24 7.73
N ALA A 66 -3.86 7.08 8.77
CA ALA A 66 -4.18 6.29 9.95
C ALA A 66 -5.44 6.82 10.66
N GLU A 67 -5.59 8.14 10.80
CA GLU A 67 -6.79 8.75 11.38
C GLU A 67 -8.06 8.42 10.60
N ILE A 68 -8.00 8.42 9.26
CA ILE A 68 -9.15 8.11 8.42
C ILE A 68 -9.49 6.62 8.47
N VAL A 69 -8.50 5.74 8.34
CA VAL A 69 -8.71 4.29 8.46
C VAL A 69 -9.28 3.94 9.83
N ALA A 70 -8.73 4.49 10.90
CA ALA A 70 -9.22 4.26 12.26
C ALA A 70 -10.67 4.71 12.43
N ARG A 71 -11.03 5.89 11.90
CA ARG A 71 -12.40 6.39 11.90
C ARG A 71 -13.34 5.45 11.15
N HIS A 72 -12.97 5.04 9.93
CA HIS A 72 -13.76 4.11 9.13
C HIS A 72 -13.97 2.77 9.85
N ILE A 73 -12.93 2.26 10.53
CA ILE A 73 -13.04 1.05 11.35
C ILE A 73 -14.06 1.27 12.48
N VAL A 74 -13.98 2.37 13.23
CA VAL A 74 -14.89 2.65 14.35
C VAL A 74 -16.34 2.79 13.88
N GLU A 75 -16.58 3.49 12.78
CA GLU A 75 -17.92 3.71 12.22
C GLU A 75 -18.55 2.43 11.66
N ASN A 76 -17.73 1.46 11.25
CA ASN A 76 -18.17 0.19 10.67
C ASN A 76 -17.96 -1.01 11.61
N ARG A 77 -17.73 -0.77 12.91
CA ARG A 77 -17.76 -1.81 13.95
C ARG A 77 -19.21 -2.18 14.23
N GLY A 78 -19.72 -3.19 13.52
CA GLY A 78 -20.90 -3.97 13.91
C GLY A 78 -20.54 -5.01 14.96
#